data_AF-A0A357L6V2-F1
#
_entry.id   AF-A0A357L6V2-F1
#
_cell.length_a   1.000
_cell.length_b   1.000
_cell.length_c   1.000
_cell.angle_alpha   90.00
_cell.angle_beta   90.00
_cell.angle_gamma   90.00
#
_symmetry.space_group_name_H-M   'P 1'
#
loop_
_entity.id
_entity.type
_entity.pdbx_description
1 polymer ?
#
loop_
_entity_poly.entity_id
_entity_poly.type
_entity_poly.pdbx_seq_one_letter_code
_entity_poly.pdbx_strand_id
1 'polypeptide(L)'
;QSEEKKLAVRLLGAELIEVDAVAYTNENHYVHFSRRLAEALAKTEPNGALWANQFDNTANRDTHYRTTGAEIWNQTDGAVDGFTCAV
;
A
#
# COMPACT_ATOMS: atom_id res chain seq x y z
N GLN A 1 14.63 7.30 -0.91
CA GLN A 1 14.45 5.92 -1.43
C GLN A 1 15.68 5.56 -2.25
N SER A 2 16.07 4.28 -2.31
CA SER A 2 17.19 3.85 -3.16
C SER A 2 16.82 3.94 -4.64
N GLU A 3 17.83 4.14 -5.49
CA GLU A 3 17.64 4.21 -6.94
C GLU A 3 17.12 2.90 -7.54
N GLU A 4 17.56 1.76 -7.00
CA GLU A 4 17.06 0.44 -7.41
C GLU A 4 15.53 0.32 -7.29
N LYS A 5 14.94 0.80 -6.20
CA LYS A 5 13.49 0.77 -6.01
C LYS A 5 12.76 1.66 -7.02
N LYS A 6 13.29 2.86 -7.29
CA LYS A 6 12.71 3.78 -8.27
C LYS A 6 12.73 3.17 -9.67
N LEU A 7 13.85 2.54 -10.04
CA LEU A 7 14.00 1.85 -11.31
C LEU A 7 13.04 0.67 -11.44
N ALA A 8 12.90 -0.15 -10.40
CA ALA A 8 11.97 -1.29 -10.42
C ALA A 8 10.51 -0.83 -10.62
N VAL A 9 10.07 0.22 -9.92
CA VAL A 9 8.71 0.78 -10.06
C VAL A 9 8.46 1.28 -11.49
N ARG A 10 9.40 2.04 -12.05
CA ARG A 10 9.31 2.53 -13.44
C ARG A 10 9.33 1.38 -14.45
N LEU A 11 10.18 0.38 -14.23
CA LEU A 11 10.30 -0.79 -15.10
C LEU A 11 8.99 -1.58 -15.19
N LEU A 12 8.23 -1.65 -14.10
CA LEU A 12 6.91 -2.31 -14.05
C LEU A 12 5.78 -1.44 -14.62
N GLY A 13 6.08 -0.28 -15.19
CA GLY A 13 5.13 0.58 -15.90
C GLY A 13 4.40 1.59 -15.03
N ALA A 14 4.80 1.78 -13.77
CA ALA A 14 4.21 2.81 -12.92
C ALA A 14 4.79 4.20 -13.22
N GLU A 15 3.93 5.20 -13.25
CA GLU A 15 4.35 6.61 -13.23
C GLU A 15 4.83 6.98 -11.82
N LEU A 16 6.12 7.28 -11.69
CA LEU A 16 6.73 7.60 -10.40
C LEU A 16 6.77 9.11 -10.17
N ILE A 17 5.99 9.58 -9.20
CA ILE A 17 6.03 10.95 -8.70
C ILE A 17 6.92 11.00 -7.46
N GLU A 18 8.03 11.72 -7.55
CA GLU A 18 8.94 11.94 -6.42
C GLU A 18 8.54 13.19 -5.64
N VAL A 19 8.53 13.09 -4.31
CA VAL A 19 8.26 14.20 -3.38
C VAL A 19 9.31 14.20 -2.28
N ASP A 20 9.51 15.35 -1.64
CA ASP A 20 10.46 15.48 -0.54
C ASP A 20 10.08 14.63 0.67
N ALA A 21 11.10 14.10 1.35
CA ALA A 21 10.91 13.39 2.60
C ALA A 21 10.65 14.39 3.73
N VAL A 22 9.41 14.43 4.23
CA VAL A 22 8.98 15.26 5.36
C VAL A 22 8.33 14.40 6.44
N ALA A 23 8.08 14.94 7.63
CA ALA A 23 7.38 14.22 8.71
C ALA A 23 5.88 14.04 8.38
N TYR A 24 5.23 13.03 8.97
CA TYR A 24 3.80 12.75 8.75
C TYR A 24 2.86 13.92 9.10
N THR A 25 3.24 14.77 10.06
CA THR A 25 2.49 15.98 10.43
C THR A 25 2.49 17.04 9.34
N ASN A 26 3.40 16.97 8.37
CA ASN A 26 3.45 17.87 7.23
C ASN A 26 2.48 17.40 6.14
N GLU A 27 1.64 18.30 5.63
CA GLU A 27 0.67 17.99 4.57
C GLU A 27 1.31 17.51 3.25
N ASN A 28 2.59 17.78 3.03
CA ASN A 28 3.34 17.31 1.87
C ASN A 28 3.98 15.93 2.09
N HIS A 29 3.75 15.30 3.24
CA HIS A 29 4.09 13.88 3.42
C HIS A 29 3.43 13.05 2.32
N TYR A 30 4.18 12.11 1.75
CA TYR A 30 3.76 11.36 0.55
C TYR A 30 2.38 10.68 0.68
N VAL A 31 2.01 10.24 1.90
CA VAL A 31 0.66 9.69 2.19
C VAL A 31 -0.44 10.73 1.94
N HIS A 32 -0.33 11.91 2.54
CA HIS A 32 -1.31 13.00 2.40
C HIS A 32 -1.33 13.55 0.98
N PHE A 33 -0.15 13.69 0.36
CA PHE A 33 -0.03 14.09 -1.04
C PHE A 33 -0.76 13.11 -1.96
N SER A 34 -0.55 11.80 -1.80
CA SER A 34 -1.19 10.77 -2.64
C SER A 34 -2.72 10.77 -2.54
N ARG A 35 -3.28 11.06 -1.36
CA ARG A 35 -4.73 11.25 -1.19
C ARG A 35 -5.25 12.41 -2.04
N ARG A 36 -4.65 13.60 -1.89
CA ARG A 36 -5.07 14.80 -2.64
C ARG A 36 -4.90 14.62 -4.15
N LEU A 37 -3.83 13.94 -4.57
CA LEU A 37 -3.61 13.61 -5.96
C LEU A 37 -4.70 12.70 -6.51
N ALA A 38 -5.04 11.61 -5.81
CA ALA A 38 -6.11 10.72 -6.23
C ALA A 38 -7.46 11.44 -6.33
N GLU A 39 -7.78 12.32 -5.36
CA GLU A 39 -8.99 13.16 -5.39
C GLU A 39 -9.01 14.14 -6.58
N ALA A 40 -7.84 14.68 -6.96
CA ALA A 40 -7.71 15.56 -8.12
C ALA A 40 -7.88 14.77 -9.43
N LEU A 41 -7.20 13.62 -9.57
CA LEU A 41 -7.29 12.75 -10.73
C LEU A 41 -8.69 12.18 -10.90
N ALA A 42 -9.39 11.84 -9.83
CA ALA A 42 -10.76 11.32 -9.89
C ALA A 42 -11.75 12.32 -10.52
N LYS A 43 -11.42 13.62 -10.57
CA LYS A 43 -12.23 14.65 -11.23
C LYS A 43 -11.99 14.72 -12.73
N THR A 44 -10.84 14.26 -13.22
CA THR A 44 -10.41 14.42 -14.61
C THR A 44 -10.31 13.09 -15.36
N GLU A 45 -10.03 12.00 -14.66
CA GLU A 45 -9.89 10.67 -15.25
C GLU A 45 -11.27 10.05 -15.54
N PRO A 46 -11.63 9.83 -16.82
CA PRO A 46 -12.96 9.34 -17.19
C PRO A 46 -13.25 7.92 -16.69
N ASN A 47 -12.20 7.14 -16.43
CA ASN A 47 -12.30 5.78 -15.90
C ASN A 47 -12.17 5.72 -14.36
N GLY A 48 -12.06 6.88 -13.71
CA GLY A 48 -11.86 7.02 -12.28
C GLY A 48 -10.41 6.88 -11.84
N ALA A 49 -10.13 7.39 -10.63
CA ALA A 49 -8.88 7.22 -9.92
C ALA A 49 -9.19 6.90 -8.45
N LEU A 50 -8.46 5.96 -7.87
CA LEU A 50 -8.66 5.51 -6.50
C LEU A 50 -7.40 5.71 -5.67
N TRP A 51 -7.59 6.08 -4.41
CA TRP A 51 -6.51 6.08 -3.44
C TRP A 51 -6.44 4.71 -2.76
N ALA A 52 -5.35 3.97 -2.97
CA ALA A 52 -5.17 2.64 -2.39
C ALA A 52 -5.26 2.64 -0.85
N ASN A 53 -4.77 3.73 -0.22
CA ASN A 53 -4.90 4.00 1.21
C ASN A 53 -4.51 2.82 2.12
N GLN A 54 -3.36 2.19 1.88
CA GLN A 54 -3.00 0.91 2.50
C GLN A 54 -2.98 0.90 4.05
N PHE A 55 -2.83 2.07 4.69
CA PHE A 55 -2.77 2.18 6.14
C PHE A 55 -4.17 2.11 6.79
N ASP A 56 -5.17 2.74 6.19
CA ASP A 56 -6.52 2.79 6.75
C ASP A 56 -7.53 1.90 6.00
N ASN A 57 -7.19 1.42 4.80
CA ASN A 57 -8.05 0.55 4.01
C ASN A 57 -8.05 -0.87 4.59
N THR A 58 -9.18 -1.27 5.20
CA THR A 58 -9.35 -2.57 5.85
C THR A 58 -9.24 -3.76 4.91
N ALA A 59 -9.35 -3.55 3.59
CA ALA A 59 -9.09 -4.59 2.60
C ALA A 59 -7.67 -5.17 2.74
N ASN A 60 -6.70 -4.37 3.20
CA ASN A 60 -5.34 -4.83 3.51
C ASN A 60 -5.36 -5.94 4.58
N ARG A 61 -5.90 -5.64 5.77
CA ARG A 61 -6.05 -6.61 6.87
C ARG A 61 -6.92 -7.81 6.48
N ASP A 62 -8.05 -7.56 5.83
CA ASP A 62 -9.01 -8.60 5.47
C ASP A 62 -8.40 -9.61 4.47
N THR A 63 -7.48 -9.17 3.62
CA THR A 63 -6.71 -10.06 2.74
C THR A 63 -5.91 -11.06 3.57
N HIS A 64 -5.10 -10.60 4.52
CA HIS A 64 -4.31 -11.48 5.37
C HIS A 64 -5.16 -12.44 6.20
N TYR A 65 -6.35 -12.04 6.65
CA TYR A 65 -7.28 -12.93 7.33
C TYR A 65 -7.76 -14.07 6.41
N ARG A 66 -8.16 -13.74 5.17
CA ARG A 66 -8.72 -14.70 4.21
C ARG A 66 -7.67 -15.55 3.50
N THR A 67 -6.45 -15.06 3.36
CA THR A 67 -5.35 -15.74 2.66
C THR A 67 -4.26 -16.16 3.63
N THR A 68 -3.36 -15.26 4.03
CA THR A 68 -2.16 -15.58 4.83
C THR A 68 -2.48 -16.43 6.07
N GLY A 69 -3.52 -16.08 6.83
CA GLY A 69 -3.96 -16.85 7.99
C GLY A 69 -4.50 -18.24 7.63
N ALA A 70 -5.31 -18.34 6.58
CA ALA A 70 -5.84 -19.61 6.08
C ALA A 70 -4.73 -20.50 5.49
N GLU A 71 -3.76 -19.92 4.80
CA GLU A 71 -2.59 -20.62 4.26
C GLU A 71 -1.75 -21.21 5.39
N ILE A 72 -1.41 -20.42 6.42
CA ILE A 72 -0.67 -20.90 7.59
C ILE A 72 -1.45 -22.04 8.28
N TRP A 73 -2.74 -21.85 8.52
CA TRP A 73 -3.58 -22.86 9.16
C TRP A 73 -3.56 -24.18 8.39
N ASN A 74 -3.79 -24.12 7.07
CA ASN A 74 -3.82 -25.31 6.22
C ASN A 74 -2.44 -25.97 6.08
N GLN A 75 -1.37 -25.17 5.92
CA GLN A 75 0.00 -25.67 5.76
C GLN A 75 0.58 -26.28 7.04
N THR A 76 0.00 -25.96 8.20
CA THR A 76 0.38 -26.51 9.51
C THR A 76 -0.59 -27.60 9.98
N ASP A 77 -1.51 -28.05 9.12
CA ASP A 77 -2.58 -29.00 9.48
C ASP A 77 -3.36 -28.57 10.76
N GLY A 78 -3.51 -27.26 10.96
CA GLY A 78 -4.16 -26.67 12.12
C GLY A 78 -3.38 -26.75 13.44
N ALA A 79 -2.08 -27.04 13.38
CA ALA A 79 -1.23 -27.23 14.56
C ALA A 79 -0.32 -26.02 14.89
N VAL A 80 -0.60 -24.83 14.36
CA VAL A 80 0.17 -23.62 14.68
C VAL A 80 -0.05 -23.18 16.14
N ASP A 81 1.03 -23.13 16.92
CA ASP A 81 0.97 -22.75 18.35
C ASP A 81 1.07 -21.23 18.59
N GLY A 82 1.65 -20.50 17.64
CA GLY A 82 1.86 -19.06 17.76
C GLY A 82 2.36 -18.43 16.47
N PHE A 83 2.03 -17.15 16.28
CA PHE A 83 2.45 -16.34 15.15
C PHE A 83 2.93 -14.96 15.63
N THR A 84 3.96 -14.42 15.01
CA THR A 84 4.48 -13.08 15.29
C THR A 84 4.90 -12.39 14.00
N CYS A 85 4.71 -11.06 13.93
CA CYS A 85 5.20 -10.22 12.85
C CYS A 85 5.41 -8.78 13.34
N ALA A 86 6.16 -7.99 12.56
CA ALA A 86 6.19 -6.54 12.72
C ALA A 86 4.88 -5.90 12.21
N VAL A 87 4.67 -4.63 12.55
CA VAL A 87 3.61 -3.78 12.00
C VAL A 87 4.23 -2.81 11.00
#